data_AF-A0A0D2A410-F1
#
_entry.id   AF-A0A0D2A410-F1
#
_cell.length_a   1.000
_cell.length_b   1.000
_cell.length_c   1.000
_cell.angle_alpha   90.00
_cell.angle_beta   90.00
_cell.angle_gamma   90.00
#
_symmetry.space_group_name_H-M   'P 1'
#
loop_
_entity.id
_entity.type
_entity.pdbx_description
1 polymer ?
#
loop_
_entity_poly.entity_id
_entity_poly.type
_entity_poly.pdbx_seq_one_letter_code
_entity_poly.pdbx_strand_id
1 'polypeptide(L)'
;MPQASEPNPLKVMADGDDIDFQNLLCSGAIVGEVLQGGKNSQIDAWTNPQNADIATLPIGGNDVGFYKILTACVLRVGQFRAGDCDEQVQKAYDLINGRDLFNDVASALHQIIDKSGRADFKIYQTGYPAFFNVDTDSCDLTTFYHWEPGHHSFKHLGNWTYLVKFLRLQLNNLVTDLNTMLSQVVDSVNQAYPEQRVWFIDPNPAFNGHRFCEMDGNVEVTEPDSSRIDTWLFLSGWIDNALLTAATSSGNEVQELKELQAGNLTALPDPNTCNTAATGNKDWYDNMLCEAAQAVLLPSPVDYEGPNNASLVVQQQIQAIADGDFNALEVPWYVPTRSAKTFHPRTRGQNAYMLLIMDA
;
A
#
# COMPACT_ATOMS: atom_id res chain seq x y z
N MET A 1 0.35 13.17 -15.36
CA MET A 1 -0.56 14.33 -15.19
C MET A 1 0.07 15.28 -14.20
N PRO A 2 -0.11 16.60 -14.29
CA PRO A 2 0.28 17.47 -13.19
C PRO A 2 -0.55 17.05 -11.97
N GLN A 3 0.11 16.74 -10.86
CA GLN A 3 -0.55 16.55 -9.58
C GLN A 3 -1.44 17.79 -9.36
N ALA A 4 -2.75 17.64 -9.50
CA ALA A 4 -3.68 18.69 -9.14
C ALA A 4 -3.49 18.91 -7.64
N SER A 5 -2.81 20.01 -7.32
CA SER A 5 -2.55 20.47 -5.96
C SER A 5 -3.83 21.09 -5.42
N GLU A 6 -4.78 20.23 -5.05
CA GLU A 6 -5.86 20.60 -4.14
C GLU A 6 -5.44 20.30 -2.69
N PRO A 7 -6.00 21.03 -1.71
CA PRO A 7 -5.40 21.14 -0.40
C PRO A 7 -5.41 19.77 0.28
N ASN A 8 -4.22 19.23 0.46
CA ASN A 8 -3.99 18.04 1.28
C ASN A 8 -4.74 18.23 2.60
N PRO A 9 -5.72 17.37 2.96
CA PRO A 9 -6.49 17.52 4.19
C PRO A 9 -5.60 17.65 5.43
N LEU A 10 -4.44 16.99 5.43
CA LEU A 10 -3.42 17.12 6.48
C LEU A 10 -2.84 18.53 6.55
N LYS A 11 -2.62 19.16 5.39
CA LYS A 11 -2.19 20.57 5.32
C LYS A 11 -3.29 21.51 5.78
N VAL A 12 -4.56 21.26 5.45
CA VAL A 12 -5.68 22.08 5.95
C VAL A 12 -5.81 22.01 7.46
N MET A 13 -5.66 20.83 8.04
CA MET A 13 -5.68 20.64 9.50
C MET A 13 -4.46 21.31 10.15
N ALA A 14 -3.27 21.12 9.59
CA ALA A 14 -2.05 21.75 10.08
C ALA A 14 -2.12 23.28 10.00
N ASP A 15 -2.59 23.85 8.89
CA ASP A 15 -2.78 25.29 8.71
C ASP A 15 -3.81 25.85 9.71
N GLY A 16 -4.82 25.06 10.09
CA GLY A 16 -5.83 25.42 11.10
C GLY A 16 -5.28 25.46 12.53
N ASP A 17 -4.24 24.67 12.81
CA ASP A 17 -3.56 24.58 14.11
C ASP A 17 -2.24 25.35 14.17
N ASP A 18 -1.90 26.13 13.13
CA ASP A 18 -0.62 26.86 12.97
C ASP A 18 0.63 25.95 13.05
N ILE A 19 0.49 24.72 12.52
CA ILE A 19 1.57 23.73 12.44
C ILE A 19 2.27 23.88 11.09
N ASP A 20 3.58 24.12 11.10
CA ASP A 20 4.40 24.15 9.88
C ASP A 20 4.56 22.72 9.31
N PHE A 21 3.72 22.38 8.34
CA PHE A 21 3.61 21.02 7.77
C PHE A 21 3.97 20.97 6.28
N GLN A 22 4.88 20.06 5.92
CA GLN A 22 5.21 19.73 4.53
C GLN A 22 4.94 18.26 4.23
N ASN A 23 3.98 17.98 3.34
CA ASN A 23 3.78 16.64 2.81
C ASN A 23 4.57 16.48 1.51
N LEU A 24 5.64 15.69 1.57
CA LEU A 24 6.53 15.39 0.44
C LEU A 24 6.39 13.93 -0.03
N LEU A 25 5.40 13.20 0.48
CA LEU A 25 5.16 11.80 0.13
C LEU A 25 4.73 11.68 -1.34
N CYS A 26 5.21 10.63 -2.00
CA CYS A 26 4.86 10.30 -3.37
C CYS A 26 4.52 8.82 -3.49
N SER A 27 3.43 8.50 -4.19
CA SER A 27 3.04 7.13 -4.52
C SER A 27 4.18 6.42 -5.26
N GLY A 28 4.47 5.18 -4.88
CA GLY A 28 5.51 4.38 -5.52
C GLY A 28 6.96 4.82 -5.25
N ALA A 29 7.17 5.80 -4.37
CA ALA A 29 8.52 6.30 -4.07
C ALA A 29 9.42 5.20 -3.54
N ILE A 30 10.62 5.11 -4.11
CA ILE A 30 11.74 4.29 -3.63
C ILE A 30 12.77 5.19 -2.94
N VAL A 31 13.71 4.62 -2.18
CA VAL A 31 14.71 5.39 -1.43
C VAL A 31 15.51 6.35 -2.32
N GLY A 32 15.83 5.95 -3.56
CA GLY A 32 16.53 6.78 -4.54
C GLY A 32 15.80 8.06 -4.94
N GLU A 33 14.49 8.16 -4.69
CA GLU A 33 13.68 9.37 -4.91
C GLU A 33 13.58 10.23 -3.64
N VAL A 34 14.03 9.71 -2.49
CA VAL A 34 14.22 10.51 -1.29
C VAL A 34 15.56 11.25 -1.35
N LEU A 35 16.63 10.57 -1.75
CA LEU A 35 18.00 11.08 -1.79
C LEU A 35 18.15 12.43 -2.52
N GLN A 36 19.08 13.27 -2.06
CA GLN A 36 19.45 14.54 -2.68
C GLN A 36 19.96 14.35 -4.12
N GLY A 37 19.69 15.33 -4.99
CA GLY A 37 20.12 15.33 -6.40
C GLY A 37 19.33 14.39 -7.31
N GLY A 38 18.38 13.62 -6.76
CA GLY A 38 17.42 12.84 -7.53
C GLY A 38 16.44 13.72 -8.29
N LYS A 39 15.98 13.26 -9.46
CA LYS A 39 15.03 14.00 -10.32
C LYS A 39 13.74 14.42 -9.57
N ASN A 40 13.28 13.57 -8.64
CA ASN A 40 12.10 13.77 -7.80
C ASN A 40 12.48 13.81 -6.31
N SER A 41 13.67 14.33 -5.98
CA SER A 41 14.21 14.29 -4.61
C SER A 41 13.26 14.93 -3.59
N GLN A 42 12.76 14.12 -2.66
CA GLN A 42 11.95 14.60 -1.54
C GLN A 42 12.81 15.43 -0.59
N ILE A 43 14.07 15.06 -0.37
CA ILE A 43 14.98 15.87 0.45
C ILE A 43 15.16 17.24 -0.19
N ASP A 44 15.42 17.36 -1.49
CA ASP A 44 15.60 18.68 -2.13
C ASP A 44 14.33 19.54 -2.09
N ALA A 45 13.16 18.92 -2.22
CA ALA A 45 11.86 19.58 -2.14
C ALA A 45 11.55 20.14 -0.74
N TRP A 46 12.21 19.66 0.31
CA TRP A 46 12.05 20.18 1.67
C TRP A 46 12.67 21.59 1.82
N THR A 47 11.82 22.60 2.01
CA THR A 47 12.21 24.01 1.86
C THR A 47 12.55 24.74 3.16
N ASN A 48 12.10 24.25 4.32
CA ASN A 48 12.27 24.90 5.63
C ASN A 48 12.94 23.99 6.68
N PRO A 49 14.05 23.30 6.37
CA PRO A 49 14.52 22.21 7.19
C PRO A 49 14.96 22.58 8.62
N GLN A 50 15.27 23.85 8.83
CA GLN A 50 15.63 24.41 10.13
C GLN A 50 14.42 24.69 11.03
N ASN A 51 13.19 24.60 10.52
CA ASN A 51 11.97 24.81 11.30
C ASN A 51 11.34 23.50 11.78
N ALA A 52 11.65 22.38 11.13
CA ALA A 52 11.03 21.11 11.50
C ALA A 52 11.61 20.58 12.82
N ASP A 53 10.75 20.13 13.71
CA ASP A 53 11.14 19.39 14.91
C ASP A 53 11.17 17.88 14.65
N ILE A 54 10.30 17.40 13.74
CA ILE A 54 10.04 16.00 13.50
C ILE A 54 9.88 15.73 12.00
N ALA A 55 10.35 14.56 11.54
CA ALA A 55 9.93 13.94 10.29
C ALA A 55 9.48 12.50 10.50
N THR A 56 8.50 12.04 9.71
CA THR A 56 8.11 10.63 9.61
C THR A 56 8.51 10.09 8.25
N LEU A 57 9.12 8.91 8.19
CA LEU A 57 9.65 8.34 6.95
C LEU A 57 9.22 6.88 6.77
N PRO A 58 8.08 6.60 6.10
CA PRO A 58 7.78 5.29 5.56
C PRO A 58 8.47 5.11 4.20
N ILE A 59 9.57 4.34 4.14
CA ILE A 59 10.30 4.04 2.90
C ILE A 59 10.84 2.60 2.90
N GLY A 60 11.24 2.06 1.75
CA GLY A 60 11.79 0.70 1.63
C GLY A 60 10.83 -0.36 1.08
N GLY A 61 9.50 -0.20 1.28
CA GLY A 61 8.52 -1.20 0.81
C GLY A 61 8.42 -1.28 -0.73
N ASN A 62 8.51 -0.14 -1.40
CA ASN A 62 8.54 -0.09 -2.86
C ASN A 62 9.88 -0.60 -3.42
N ASP A 63 10.98 -0.36 -2.71
CA ASP A 63 12.32 -0.81 -3.07
C ASP A 63 12.39 -2.34 -3.16
N VAL A 64 11.76 -3.04 -2.22
CA VAL A 64 11.67 -4.52 -2.23
C VAL A 64 10.56 -5.05 -3.14
N GLY A 65 9.80 -4.17 -3.79
CA GLY A 65 8.83 -4.54 -4.81
C GLY A 65 7.49 -5.05 -4.27
N PHE A 66 7.00 -4.53 -3.14
CA PHE A 66 5.68 -4.93 -2.58
C PHE A 66 4.53 -4.89 -3.59
N TYR A 67 4.50 -3.93 -4.52
CA TYR A 67 3.52 -3.92 -5.62
C TYR A 67 3.53 -5.25 -6.40
N LYS A 68 4.72 -5.69 -6.84
CA LYS A 68 4.91 -6.89 -7.65
C LYS A 68 4.59 -8.15 -6.85
N ILE A 69 4.93 -8.17 -5.57
CA ILE A 69 4.57 -9.28 -4.67
C ILE A 69 3.04 -9.34 -4.57
N LEU A 70 2.35 -8.24 -4.31
CA LEU A 70 0.90 -8.22 -4.20
C LEU A 70 0.21 -8.64 -5.50
N THR A 71 0.66 -8.14 -6.65
CA THR A 71 0.05 -8.51 -7.93
C THR A 71 0.39 -9.95 -8.33
N ALA A 72 1.59 -10.46 -8.05
CA ALA A 72 1.96 -11.85 -8.36
C ALA A 72 1.34 -12.88 -7.39
N CYS A 73 1.23 -12.54 -6.11
CA CYS A 73 0.91 -13.48 -5.02
C CYS A 73 -0.50 -13.35 -4.46
N VAL A 74 -1.24 -12.27 -4.70
CA VAL A 74 -2.52 -12.04 -4.02
C VAL A 74 -3.60 -11.60 -5.01
N LEU A 75 -3.35 -10.49 -5.70
CA LEU A 75 -4.37 -9.83 -6.52
C LEU A 75 -4.46 -10.41 -7.93
N ARG A 76 -3.34 -10.82 -8.53
CA ARG A 76 -3.25 -11.37 -9.90
C ARG A 76 -3.99 -10.52 -10.94
N VAL A 77 -3.84 -9.18 -10.87
CA VAL A 77 -4.58 -8.23 -11.73
C VAL A 77 -4.23 -8.48 -13.20
N GLY A 78 -2.95 -8.55 -13.55
CA GLY A 78 -2.49 -8.97 -14.88
C GLY A 78 -2.76 -10.44 -15.24
N GLN A 79 -3.50 -11.19 -14.42
CA GLN A 79 -3.78 -12.63 -14.57
C GLN A 79 -2.49 -13.43 -14.74
N PHE A 80 -2.36 -14.20 -15.82
CA PHE A 80 -1.15 -14.98 -16.10
C PHE A 80 0.10 -14.13 -16.33
N ARG A 81 -0.08 -12.85 -16.67
CA ARG A 81 1.02 -11.89 -16.81
C ARG A 81 1.42 -11.24 -15.48
N ALA A 82 0.70 -11.52 -14.39
CA ALA A 82 1.04 -10.99 -13.06
C ALA A 82 2.38 -11.52 -12.52
N GLY A 83 2.98 -12.51 -13.18
CA GLY A 83 4.27 -13.08 -12.82
C GLY A 83 4.14 -14.25 -11.84
N ASP A 84 5.30 -14.78 -11.46
CA ASP A 84 5.44 -15.87 -10.50
C ASP A 84 5.63 -15.32 -9.08
N CYS A 85 4.86 -15.83 -8.12
CA CYS A 85 4.90 -15.36 -6.74
C CYS A 85 6.24 -15.66 -6.07
N ASP A 86 6.73 -16.89 -6.18
CA ASP A 86 7.97 -17.32 -5.53
C ASP A 86 9.17 -16.53 -6.06
N GLU A 87 9.19 -16.22 -7.36
CA GLU A 87 10.20 -15.35 -7.98
C GLU A 87 10.19 -13.93 -7.37
N GLN A 88 9.01 -13.32 -7.19
CA GLN A 88 8.94 -11.97 -6.60
C GLN A 88 9.29 -11.98 -5.12
N VAL A 89 8.86 -13.01 -4.37
CA VAL A 89 9.23 -13.20 -2.97
C VAL A 89 10.75 -13.36 -2.83
N GLN A 90 11.39 -14.18 -3.66
CA GLN A 90 12.83 -14.37 -3.62
C GLN A 90 13.59 -13.07 -3.93
N LYS A 91 13.15 -12.30 -4.95
CA LYS A 91 13.74 -10.99 -5.26
C LYS A 91 13.65 -10.03 -4.08
N ALA A 92 12.52 -10.01 -3.38
CA ALA A 92 12.36 -9.19 -2.19
C ALA A 92 13.34 -9.61 -1.09
N TYR A 93 13.49 -10.91 -0.81
CA TYR A 93 14.50 -11.39 0.14
C TYR A 93 15.93 -11.03 -0.28
N ASP A 94 16.27 -11.13 -1.57
CA ASP A 94 17.60 -10.76 -2.06
C ASP A 94 17.90 -9.27 -1.85
N LEU A 95 16.89 -8.42 -2.02
CA LEU A 95 16.99 -6.97 -1.78
C LEU A 95 17.07 -6.62 -0.29
N ILE A 96 16.26 -7.28 0.56
CA ILE A 96 16.27 -7.08 2.02
C ILE A 96 17.61 -7.52 2.62
N ASN A 97 18.15 -8.65 2.16
CA ASN A 97 19.45 -9.16 2.62
C ASN A 97 20.64 -8.49 1.91
N GLY A 98 20.37 -7.67 0.90
CA GLY A 98 21.36 -6.90 0.16
C GLY A 98 21.87 -5.71 0.96
N ARG A 99 23.13 -5.31 0.70
CA ARG A 99 23.72 -4.12 1.35
C ARG A 99 23.26 -2.81 0.73
N ASP A 100 22.83 -2.82 -0.53
CA ASP A 100 22.52 -1.59 -1.26
C ASP A 100 21.31 -0.88 -0.65
N LEU A 101 20.19 -1.59 -0.44
CA LEU A 101 19.01 -1.02 0.21
C LEU A 101 19.32 -0.50 1.63
N PHE A 102 20.04 -1.30 2.42
CA PHE A 102 20.49 -0.89 3.75
C PHE A 102 21.25 0.44 3.70
N ASN A 103 22.24 0.54 2.82
CA ASN A 103 23.10 1.72 2.68
C ASN A 103 22.32 2.93 2.16
N ASP A 104 21.40 2.71 1.23
CA ASP A 104 20.61 3.79 0.65
C ASP A 104 19.64 4.38 1.68
N VAL A 105 18.98 3.55 2.50
CA VAL A 105 18.11 4.03 3.59
C VAL A 105 18.95 4.76 4.64
N ALA A 106 20.12 4.22 5.01
CA ALA A 106 21.04 4.91 5.92
C ALA A 106 21.47 6.28 5.37
N SER A 107 21.79 6.35 4.07
CA SER A 107 22.17 7.58 3.37
C SER A 107 21.03 8.60 3.36
N ALA A 108 19.80 8.17 3.11
CA ALA A 108 18.63 9.05 3.17
C ALA A 108 18.45 9.64 4.58
N LEU A 109 18.54 8.82 5.63
CA LEU A 109 18.44 9.29 7.01
C LEU A 109 19.54 10.29 7.37
N HIS A 110 20.80 10.00 7.03
CA HIS A 110 21.90 10.95 7.22
C HIS A 110 21.66 12.27 6.49
N GLN A 111 21.24 12.23 5.22
CA GLN A 111 20.97 13.44 4.44
C GLN A 111 19.80 14.27 4.98
N ILE A 112 18.77 13.63 5.55
CA ILE A 112 17.67 14.34 6.21
C ILE A 112 18.19 15.01 7.50
N ILE A 113 18.96 14.31 8.32
CA ILE A 113 19.57 14.88 9.55
C ILE A 113 20.47 16.06 9.20
N ASP A 114 21.35 15.90 8.21
CA ASP A 114 22.30 16.92 7.79
C ASP A 114 21.58 18.13 7.19
N LYS A 115 20.53 17.92 6.39
CA LYS A 115 19.72 19.00 5.83
C LYS A 115 18.97 19.77 6.92
N SER A 116 18.46 19.06 7.94
CA SER A 116 17.87 19.69 9.13
C SER A 116 18.87 20.56 9.86
N GLY A 117 20.11 20.10 10.06
CA GLY A 117 21.17 20.83 10.78
C GLY A 117 20.90 21.07 12.27
N ARG A 118 19.69 20.79 12.76
CA ARG A 118 19.29 20.88 14.16
C ARG A 118 19.77 19.68 14.96
N ALA A 119 20.14 19.87 16.22
CA ALA A 119 20.52 18.77 17.11
C ALA A 119 19.29 18.05 17.69
N ASP A 120 18.19 18.76 17.91
CA ASP A 120 16.95 18.29 18.52
C ASP A 120 15.93 17.73 17.53
N PHE A 121 16.23 17.78 16.23
CA PHE A 121 15.38 17.22 15.18
C PHE A 121 15.37 15.69 15.21
N LYS A 122 14.16 15.13 15.17
CA LYS A 122 13.89 13.69 15.27
C LYS A 122 13.31 13.12 13.98
N ILE A 123 13.71 11.91 13.63
CA ILE A 123 13.11 11.14 12.53
C ILE A 123 12.44 9.88 13.09
N TYR A 124 11.20 9.64 12.69
CA TYR A 124 10.48 8.39 12.96
C TYR A 124 10.44 7.56 11.68
N GLN A 125 11.38 6.62 11.57
CA GLN A 125 11.40 5.63 10.50
C GLN A 125 10.36 4.56 10.83
N THR A 126 9.28 4.49 10.07
CA THR A 126 8.20 3.55 10.34
C THR A 126 8.40 2.24 9.59
N GLY A 127 8.12 1.12 10.23
CA GLY A 127 7.98 -0.19 9.60
C GLY A 127 6.58 -0.43 9.02
N TYR A 128 6.31 -1.68 8.67
CA TYR A 128 5.05 -2.14 8.06
C TYR A 128 4.39 -3.23 8.92
N PRO A 129 3.06 -3.29 9.03
CA PRO A 129 2.39 -4.39 9.69
C PRO A 129 2.39 -5.63 8.79
N ALA A 130 2.45 -6.81 9.41
CA ALA A 130 2.09 -8.04 8.73
C ALA A 130 0.60 -7.99 8.32
N PHE A 131 0.26 -8.67 7.23
CA PHE A 131 -1.02 -8.46 6.56
C PHE A 131 -2.09 -9.49 6.93
N PHE A 132 -1.67 -10.67 7.38
CA PHE A 132 -2.58 -11.80 7.60
C PHE A 132 -2.39 -12.38 9.00
N ASN A 133 -3.46 -12.87 9.61
CA ASN A 133 -3.36 -13.88 10.66
C ASN A 133 -3.06 -15.24 10.01
N VAL A 134 -2.13 -16.02 10.57
CA VAL A 134 -1.64 -17.31 10.03
C VAL A 134 -2.24 -18.53 10.73
N ASP A 135 -3.02 -18.32 11.80
CA ASP A 135 -3.50 -19.36 12.69
C ASP A 135 -4.87 -19.92 12.27
N THR A 136 -5.70 -19.12 11.59
CA THR A 136 -7.05 -19.48 11.13
C THR A 136 -7.05 -20.41 9.91
N ASP A 137 -8.01 -21.32 9.80
CA ASP A 137 -8.07 -22.30 8.70
C ASP A 137 -9.02 -21.88 7.56
N SER A 138 -10.12 -21.20 7.85
CA SER A 138 -11.15 -20.76 6.88
C SER A 138 -10.57 -19.92 5.75
N CYS A 139 -9.58 -19.08 6.05
CA CYS A 139 -8.96 -18.22 5.04
C CYS A 139 -8.21 -19.02 3.96
N ASP A 140 -7.91 -20.31 4.17
CA ASP A 140 -7.35 -21.17 3.13
C ASP A 140 -8.29 -21.34 1.92
N LEU A 141 -9.59 -21.05 2.08
CA LEU A 141 -10.58 -21.06 1.02
C LEU A 141 -10.98 -19.66 0.53
N THR A 142 -10.30 -18.63 1.03
CA THR A 142 -10.46 -17.25 0.56
C THR A 142 -9.44 -16.93 -0.52
N THR A 143 -9.88 -16.19 -1.53
CA THR A 143 -9.00 -15.52 -2.50
C THR A 143 -9.28 -14.03 -2.54
N PHE A 144 -8.23 -13.24 -2.75
CA PHE A 144 -8.32 -11.82 -3.10
C PHE A 144 -8.01 -11.61 -4.59
N TYR A 145 -8.22 -12.64 -5.41
CA TYR A 145 -8.11 -12.55 -6.86
C TYR A 145 -8.97 -11.39 -7.36
N HIS A 146 -8.33 -10.42 -8.00
CA HIS A 146 -8.91 -9.12 -8.33
C HIS A 146 -10.22 -9.22 -9.13
N TRP A 147 -10.35 -10.26 -9.95
CA TRP A 147 -11.50 -10.45 -10.84
C TRP A 147 -12.62 -11.30 -10.21
N GLU A 148 -12.32 -12.06 -9.16
CA GLU A 148 -13.31 -12.89 -8.46
C GLU A 148 -12.86 -13.15 -7.00
N PRO A 149 -12.88 -12.11 -6.15
CA PRO A 149 -12.50 -12.24 -4.75
C PRO A 149 -13.65 -12.87 -3.96
N GLY A 150 -13.33 -13.70 -2.97
CA GLY A 150 -14.39 -14.37 -2.23
C GLY A 150 -13.89 -15.47 -1.32
N HIS A 151 -14.80 -15.91 -0.46
CA HIS A 151 -14.68 -17.18 0.26
C HIS A 151 -15.44 -18.26 -0.50
N HIS A 152 -14.80 -19.40 -0.73
CA HIS A 152 -15.39 -20.49 -1.52
C HIS A 152 -15.53 -21.76 -0.68
N SER A 153 -16.45 -22.65 -1.07
CA SER A 153 -16.56 -23.97 -0.41
C SER A 153 -15.45 -24.94 -0.80
N PHE A 154 -14.69 -24.64 -1.85
CA PHE A 154 -13.57 -25.43 -2.34
C PHE A 154 -12.58 -24.55 -3.11
N LYS A 155 -11.35 -25.03 -3.26
CA LYS A 155 -10.34 -24.37 -4.10
C LYS A 155 -10.59 -24.69 -5.57
N HIS A 156 -10.85 -23.66 -6.36
CA HIS A 156 -10.94 -23.75 -7.82
C HIS A 156 -9.62 -24.24 -8.43
N LEU A 157 -9.73 -24.94 -9.56
CA LEU A 157 -8.58 -25.38 -10.34
C LEU A 157 -7.96 -24.20 -11.09
N GLY A 158 -6.64 -24.28 -11.31
CA GLY A 158 -5.88 -23.30 -12.05
C GLY A 158 -5.16 -22.27 -11.17
N ASN A 159 -4.70 -21.17 -11.77
CA ASN A 159 -3.87 -20.16 -11.10
C ASN A 159 -4.62 -19.19 -10.17
N TRP A 160 -5.68 -19.67 -9.51
CA TRP A 160 -6.32 -18.95 -8.41
C TRP A 160 -5.38 -18.92 -7.21
N THR A 161 -5.19 -17.74 -6.62
CA THR A 161 -4.32 -17.61 -5.46
C THR A 161 -5.15 -17.55 -4.19
N TYR A 162 -5.17 -18.68 -3.49
CA TYR A 162 -5.83 -18.81 -2.19
C TYR A 162 -4.89 -18.38 -1.07
N LEU A 163 -5.44 -17.72 -0.04
CA LEU A 163 -4.73 -17.24 1.14
C LEU A 163 -4.42 -18.39 2.11
N VAL A 164 -3.79 -19.44 1.61
CA VAL A 164 -3.38 -20.59 2.41
C VAL A 164 -2.37 -20.17 3.48
N LYS A 165 -2.37 -20.86 4.64
CA LYS A 165 -1.44 -20.56 5.75
C LYS A 165 0.01 -20.36 5.32
N PHE A 166 0.51 -21.20 4.41
CA PHE A 166 1.87 -21.10 3.90
C PHE A 166 2.13 -19.74 3.21
N LEU A 167 1.23 -19.32 2.31
CA LEU A 167 1.36 -18.04 1.61
C LEU A 167 1.27 -16.87 2.60
N ARG A 168 0.30 -16.91 3.53
CA ARG A 168 0.14 -15.89 4.58
C ARG A 168 1.42 -15.73 5.41
N LEU A 169 2.00 -16.86 5.83
CA LEU A 169 3.26 -16.88 6.58
C LEU A 169 4.43 -16.35 5.74
N GLN A 170 4.55 -16.77 4.49
CA GLN A 170 5.61 -16.33 3.58
C GLN A 170 5.60 -14.81 3.40
N LEU A 171 4.42 -14.21 3.19
CA LEU A 171 4.26 -12.76 3.03
C LEU A 171 4.48 -11.99 4.33
N ASN A 172 4.03 -12.52 5.47
CA ASN A 172 4.28 -11.90 6.77
C ASN A 172 5.77 -11.93 7.17
N ASN A 173 6.50 -12.99 6.79
CA ASN A 173 7.93 -13.10 7.04
C ASN A 173 8.72 -12.05 6.25
N LEU A 174 8.34 -11.77 4.99
CA LEU A 174 8.93 -10.68 4.21
C LEU A 174 8.81 -9.32 4.93
N VAL A 175 7.64 -9.03 5.50
CA VAL A 175 7.43 -7.80 6.27
C VAL A 175 8.29 -7.79 7.53
N THR A 176 8.36 -8.92 8.24
CA THR A 176 9.17 -9.05 9.46
C THR A 176 10.66 -8.85 9.17
N ASP A 177 11.17 -9.42 8.08
CA ASP A 177 12.58 -9.29 7.69
C ASP A 177 12.89 -7.86 7.22
N LEU A 178 11.98 -7.23 6.47
CA LEU A 178 12.12 -5.82 6.09
C LEU A 178 12.14 -4.91 7.33
N ASN A 179 11.23 -5.09 8.27
CA ASN A 179 11.20 -4.31 9.52
C ASN A 179 12.48 -4.53 10.34
N THR A 180 12.99 -5.76 10.39
CA THR A 180 14.25 -6.08 11.06
C THR A 180 15.41 -5.33 10.42
N MET A 181 15.51 -5.34 9.09
CA MET A 181 16.53 -4.59 8.34
C MET A 181 16.42 -3.08 8.61
N LEU A 182 15.22 -2.51 8.54
CA LEU A 182 14.99 -1.08 8.81
C LEU A 182 15.38 -0.69 10.25
N SER A 183 15.06 -1.51 11.25
CA SER A 183 15.50 -1.30 12.63
C SER A 183 17.03 -1.30 12.75
N GLN A 184 17.70 -2.23 12.07
CA GLN A 184 19.17 -2.30 12.06
C GLN A 184 19.80 -1.09 11.36
N VAL A 185 19.18 -0.57 10.30
CA VAL A 185 19.62 0.69 9.66
C VAL A 185 19.53 1.85 10.65
N VAL A 186 18.40 1.98 11.36
CA VAL A 186 18.20 3.02 12.39
C VAL A 186 19.28 2.94 13.48
N ASP A 187 19.55 1.74 13.98
CA ASP A 187 20.61 1.51 14.97
C ASP A 187 21.98 1.93 14.44
N SER A 188 22.29 1.58 13.19
CA SER A 188 23.56 1.95 12.53
C SER A 188 23.70 3.46 12.33
N VAL A 189 22.63 4.16 11.93
CA VAL A 189 22.65 5.62 11.75
C VAL A 189 22.88 6.34 13.08
N ASN A 190 22.19 5.90 14.15
CA ASN A 190 22.31 6.51 15.47
C ASN A 190 23.72 6.36 16.07
N GLN A 191 24.51 5.35 15.69
CA GLN A 191 25.90 5.22 16.12
C GLN A 191 26.81 6.38 15.64
N ALA A 192 26.41 7.11 14.60
CA ALA A 192 27.17 8.24 14.09
C ALA A 192 26.91 9.56 14.87
N TYR A 193 25.96 9.57 15.79
CA TYR A 193 25.53 10.77 16.50
C TYR A 193 25.64 10.59 18.03
N PRO A 194 25.93 11.67 18.79
CA PRO A 194 26.06 11.58 20.24
C PRO A 194 24.73 11.33 20.97
N GLU A 195 23.62 11.73 20.35
CA GLU A 195 22.26 11.55 20.83
C GLU A 195 21.46 10.80 19.77
N GLN A 196 20.42 10.08 20.20
CA GLN A 196 19.51 9.40 19.29
C GLN A 196 18.83 10.41 18.37
N ARG A 197 18.91 10.18 17.06
CA ARG A 197 18.34 11.05 16.01
C ARG A 197 17.16 10.39 15.30
N VAL A 198 17.15 9.07 15.26
CA VAL A 198 16.15 8.28 14.54
C VAL A 198 15.52 7.24 15.48
N TRP A 199 14.21 7.07 15.38
CA TRP A 199 13.43 6.06 16.09
C TRP A 199 12.80 5.12 15.06
N PHE A 200 13.00 3.82 15.26
CA PHE A 200 12.26 2.83 14.51
C PHE A 200 10.89 2.61 15.17
N ILE A 201 9.83 2.75 14.38
CA ILE A 201 8.46 2.55 14.85
C ILE A 201 7.92 1.27 14.22
N ASP A 202 7.76 0.22 15.02
CA ASP A 202 7.18 -1.05 14.59
C ASP A 202 5.65 -1.06 14.82
N PRO A 203 4.84 -0.92 13.76
CA PRO A 203 3.38 -1.00 13.88
C PRO A 203 2.89 -2.44 14.06
N ASN A 204 3.71 -3.45 13.76
CA ASN A 204 3.22 -4.82 13.57
C ASN A 204 2.51 -5.39 14.81
N PRO A 205 2.99 -5.20 16.05
CA PRO A 205 2.28 -5.69 17.24
C PRO A 205 0.91 -5.03 17.42
N ALA A 206 0.76 -3.76 17.06
CA ALA A 206 -0.51 -3.03 17.19
C ALA A 206 -1.58 -3.55 16.21
N PHE A 207 -1.19 -4.24 15.14
CA PHE A 207 -2.12 -4.83 14.17
C PHE A 207 -2.58 -6.24 14.54
N ASN A 208 -2.11 -6.83 15.66
CA ASN A 208 -2.59 -8.13 16.12
C ASN A 208 -4.10 -8.09 16.39
N GLY A 209 -4.88 -9.00 15.77
CA GLY A 209 -6.34 -9.00 15.86
C GLY A 209 -7.02 -8.14 14.78
N HIS A 210 -6.24 -7.36 14.03
CA HIS A 210 -6.74 -6.34 13.10
C HIS A 210 -6.29 -6.54 11.65
N ARG A 211 -5.65 -7.68 11.36
CA ARG A 211 -5.23 -8.10 10.01
C ARG A 211 -6.39 -8.72 9.23
N PHE A 212 -6.12 -9.15 8.00
CA PHE A 212 -7.00 -10.10 7.31
C PHE A 212 -6.92 -11.49 7.94
N CYS A 213 -7.97 -12.29 7.75
CA CYS A 213 -8.06 -13.68 8.22
C CYS A 213 -8.05 -13.81 9.76
N GLU A 214 -8.45 -12.78 10.48
CA GLU A 214 -8.46 -12.74 11.95
C GLU A 214 -9.63 -13.55 12.55
N MET A 215 -9.61 -13.68 13.88
CA MET A 215 -10.76 -14.14 14.66
C MET A 215 -11.66 -12.94 15.02
N ASP A 216 -12.98 -13.16 15.06
CA ASP A 216 -13.96 -12.32 15.76
C ASP A 216 -14.51 -13.10 16.96
N GLY A 217 -13.95 -12.81 18.14
CA GLY A 217 -14.15 -13.63 19.33
C GLY A 217 -13.65 -15.05 19.12
N ASN A 218 -14.59 -16.01 19.02
CA ASN A 218 -14.28 -17.43 18.82
C ASN A 218 -14.64 -17.93 17.42
N VAL A 219 -14.96 -17.04 16.49
CA VAL A 219 -15.35 -17.36 15.12
C VAL A 219 -14.31 -16.79 14.17
N GLU A 220 -13.88 -17.57 13.20
CA GLU A 220 -12.99 -17.07 12.16
C GLU A 220 -13.73 -16.14 11.20
N VAL A 221 -13.13 -15.01 10.86
CA VAL A 221 -13.70 -14.05 9.91
C VAL A 221 -13.72 -14.67 8.52
N THR A 222 -14.89 -14.63 7.87
CA THR A 222 -15.04 -15.05 6.47
C THR A 222 -14.67 -13.89 5.55
N GLU A 223 -13.43 -13.90 5.08
CA GLU A 223 -12.88 -12.87 4.21
C GLU A 223 -13.25 -13.10 2.73
N PRO A 224 -13.40 -12.04 1.91
CA PRO A 224 -13.32 -10.63 2.24
C PRO A 224 -14.55 -10.11 2.99
N ASP A 225 -14.36 -9.43 4.13
CA ASP A 225 -15.45 -8.76 4.88
C ASP A 225 -15.23 -7.25 4.99
N SER A 226 -15.77 -6.49 4.04
CA SER A 226 -15.65 -5.02 4.04
C SER A 226 -16.43 -4.33 5.15
N SER A 227 -17.36 -5.04 5.81
CA SER A 227 -18.17 -4.51 6.91
C SER A 227 -17.41 -4.56 8.24
N ARG A 228 -16.38 -5.41 8.34
CA ARG A 228 -15.52 -5.52 9.52
C ARG A 228 -14.70 -4.23 9.71
N ILE A 229 -15.15 -3.40 10.64
CA ILE A 229 -14.44 -2.19 11.06
C ILE A 229 -13.08 -2.50 11.70
N ASP A 230 -12.94 -3.71 12.24
CA ASP A 230 -11.76 -4.14 12.98
C ASP A 230 -10.65 -4.71 12.09
N THR A 231 -10.89 -4.84 10.79
CA THR A 231 -9.81 -5.01 9.79
C THR A 231 -9.24 -3.64 9.50
N TRP A 232 -7.97 -3.41 9.85
CA TRP A 232 -7.31 -2.11 9.74
C TRP A 232 -6.55 -1.89 8.43
N LEU A 233 -6.67 -2.81 7.49
CA LEU A 233 -6.07 -2.73 6.17
C LEU A 233 -7.17 -2.57 5.12
N PHE A 234 -6.92 -1.77 4.09
CA PHE A 234 -7.81 -1.72 2.93
C PHE A 234 -7.62 -2.98 2.08
N LEU A 235 -8.71 -3.56 1.61
CA LEU A 235 -8.73 -4.39 0.40
C LEU A 235 -9.48 -3.58 -0.66
N SER A 236 -8.89 -3.40 -1.85
CA SER A 236 -9.39 -2.58 -2.98
C SER A 236 -10.80 -2.03 -2.82
N GLY A 237 -10.91 -0.72 -2.56
CA GLY A 237 -12.20 -0.01 -2.56
C GLY A 237 -13.07 -0.21 -1.33
N TRP A 238 -12.58 -0.88 -0.29
CA TRP A 238 -13.21 -0.85 1.03
C TRP A 238 -13.34 0.57 1.56
N ILE A 239 -14.47 0.85 2.22
CA ILE A 239 -14.68 2.10 2.93
C ILE A 239 -13.68 2.23 4.07
N ASP A 240 -13.40 3.45 4.52
CA ASP A 240 -12.58 3.65 5.70
C ASP A 240 -13.29 3.17 7.00
N ASN A 241 -12.55 2.93 8.10
CA ASN A 241 -13.09 2.49 9.40
C ASN A 241 -13.08 3.57 10.49
N ALA A 242 -13.10 4.84 10.09
CA ALA A 242 -13.25 5.98 11.00
C ALA A 242 -14.57 5.89 11.80
N LEU A 243 -14.56 6.33 13.07
CA LEU A 243 -15.80 6.48 13.84
C LEU A 243 -16.63 7.64 13.26
N LEU A 244 -17.92 7.39 13.05
CA LEU A 244 -18.93 8.33 12.50
C LEU A 244 -19.05 9.69 13.21
N THR A 245 -18.32 9.94 14.29
CA THR A 245 -18.25 11.25 14.97
C THR A 245 -17.22 12.20 14.35
N ALA A 246 -16.35 11.71 13.46
CA ALA A 246 -15.61 12.56 12.54
C ALA A 246 -16.38 12.62 11.23
N ALA A 247 -17.12 13.71 11.03
CA ALA A 247 -17.79 13.99 9.76
C ALA A 247 -16.74 14.27 8.68
N THR A 248 -16.08 13.22 8.17
CA THR A 248 -15.30 13.29 6.94
C THR A 248 -15.07 11.86 6.45
N SER A 249 -15.84 11.42 5.46
CA SER A 249 -15.16 10.89 4.27
C SER A 249 -14.01 11.86 4.02
N SER A 250 -12.75 11.40 4.10
CA SER A 250 -11.59 12.27 3.87
C SER A 250 -11.88 13.16 2.66
N GLY A 251 -11.47 14.44 2.66
CA GLY A 251 -11.75 15.33 1.51
C GLY A 251 -11.38 14.69 0.17
N ASN A 252 -10.38 13.81 0.20
CA ASN A 252 -9.91 12.96 -0.90
C ASN A 252 -10.95 11.93 -1.38
N GLU A 253 -11.70 11.27 -0.48
CA GLU A 253 -12.75 10.31 -0.86
C GLU A 253 -13.97 11.01 -1.48
N VAL A 254 -14.35 12.18 -0.96
CA VAL A 254 -15.40 13.01 -1.58
C VAL A 254 -14.97 13.49 -2.97
N GLN A 255 -13.71 13.87 -3.13
CA GLN A 255 -13.17 14.32 -4.41
C GLN A 255 -13.04 13.15 -5.40
N GLU A 256 -12.56 11.99 -4.96
CA GLU A 256 -12.51 10.76 -5.75
C GLU A 256 -13.91 10.37 -6.25
N LEU A 257 -14.93 10.47 -5.39
CA LEU A 257 -16.33 10.26 -5.79
C LEU A 257 -16.79 11.27 -6.85
N LYS A 258 -16.41 12.56 -6.74
CA LYS A 258 -16.71 13.56 -7.78
C LYS A 258 -16.01 13.25 -9.11
N GLU A 259 -14.76 12.80 -9.07
CA GLU A 259 -14.00 12.44 -10.27
C GLU A 259 -14.54 11.18 -10.95
N LEU A 260 -15.00 10.20 -10.15
CA LEU A 260 -15.74 9.03 -10.64
C LEU A 260 -17.07 9.45 -11.29
N GLN A 261 -17.84 10.32 -10.64
CA GLN A 261 -19.09 10.88 -11.20
C GLN A 261 -18.86 11.67 -12.48
N ALA A 262 -17.70 12.32 -12.62
CA ALA A 262 -17.30 13.03 -13.84
C ALA A 262 -16.79 12.10 -14.96
N GLY A 263 -16.62 10.79 -14.69
CA GLY A 263 -16.10 9.82 -15.66
C GLY A 263 -14.59 9.91 -15.90
N ASN A 264 -13.86 10.62 -15.04
CA ASN A 264 -12.42 10.88 -15.23
C ASN A 264 -11.54 9.69 -14.82
N LEU A 265 -12.06 8.78 -13.99
CA LEU A 265 -11.31 7.65 -13.40
C LEU A 265 -11.73 6.28 -13.96
N THR A 266 -12.60 6.24 -14.97
CA THR A 266 -13.18 5.00 -15.52
C THR A 266 -12.57 4.57 -16.87
N ALA A 267 -11.63 5.33 -17.42
CA ALA A 267 -11.01 5.03 -18.72
C ALA A 267 -9.72 4.21 -18.55
N LEU A 268 -9.68 3.02 -19.16
CA LEU A 268 -8.44 2.25 -19.28
C LEU A 268 -7.48 2.93 -20.27
N PRO A 269 -6.17 2.96 -19.97
CA PRO A 269 -5.16 3.37 -20.95
C PRO A 269 -5.07 2.36 -22.10
N ASP A 270 -4.38 2.72 -23.19
CA ASP A 270 -4.10 1.77 -24.26
C ASP A 270 -3.17 0.64 -23.76
N PRO A 271 -3.63 -0.62 -23.76
CA PRO A 271 -2.90 -1.75 -23.20
C PRO A 271 -1.56 -2.05 -23.89
N ASN A 272 -1.37 -1.57 -25.12
CA ASN A 272 -0.13 -1.79 -25.89
C ASN A 272 0.95 -0.75 -25.56
N THR A 273 0.54 0.43 -25.09
CA THR A 273 1.44 1.58 -24.87
C THR A 273 1.54 1.99 -23.40
N CYS A 274 0.65 1.48 -22.54
CA CYS A 274 0.65 1.79 -21.11
C CYS A 274 1.80 1.15 -20.33
N ASN A 275 2.63 0.30 -20.96
CA ASN A 275 3.66 -0.47 -20.26
C ASN A 275 4.56 0.42 -19.41
N THR A 276 4.34 0.36 -18.11
CA THR A 276 4.96 1.23 -17.11
C THR A 276 6.38 0.81 -16.79
N ALA A 277 6.71 -0.48 -16.94
CA ALA A 277 8.08 -0.98 -16.78
C ALA A 277 9.04 -0.39 -17.82
N ALA A 278 8.55 -0.14 -19.05
CA ALA A 278 9.34 0.49 -20.11
C ALA A 278 9.52 2.01 -19.92
N THR A 279 8.63 2.66 -19.17
CA THR A 279 8.66 4.11 -18.92
C THR A 279 9.30 4.49 -17.58
N GLY A 280 9.67 3.50 -16.76
CA GLY A 280 10.20 3.71 -15.42
C GLY A 280 9.17 4.28 -14.44
N ASN A 281 7.88 4.18 -14.77
CA ASN A 281 6.80 4.66 -13.93
C ASN A 281 6.62 3.71 -12.73
N LYS A 282 6.70 4.27 -11.53
CA LYS A 282 6.62 3.52 -10.26
C LYS A 282 5.29 3.73 -9.54
N ASP A 283 4.41 4.59 -10.06
CA ASP A 283 3.11 4.83 -9.46
C ASP A 283 2.25 3.57 -9.57
N TRP A 284 1.82 3.06 -8.42
CA TRP A 284 0.97 1.88 -8.33
C TRP A 284 -0.36 2.08 -9.07
N TYR A 285 -0.88 3.30 -9.09
CA TYR A 285 -2.09 3.65 -9.82
C TYR A 285 -1.95 3.36 -11.32
N ASP A 286 -0.89 3.88 -11.94
CA ASP A 286 -0.65 3.73 -13.37
C ASP A 286 -0.31 2.27 -13.74
N ASN A 287 0.45 1.58 -12.87
CA ASN A 287 0.79 0.17 -13.05
C ASN A 287 -0.48 -0.70 -13.05
N MET A 288 -1.33 -0.51 -12.04
CA MET A 288 -2.57 -1.27 -11.88
C MET A 288 -3.55 -1.03 -13.02
N LEU A 289 -3.65 0.23 -13.48
CA LEU A 289 -4.43 0.60 -14.67
C LEU A 289 -3.96 -0.13 -15.92
N CYS A 290 -2.65 -0.20 -16.12
CA CYS A 290 -2.10 -0.88 -17.27
C CYS A 290 -2.32 -2.40 -17.21
N GLU A 291 -2.11 -3.01 -16.03
CA GLU A 291 -2.40 -4.44 -15.82
C GLU A 291 -3.87 -4.77 -16.08
N ALA A 292 -4.79 -3.94 -15.58
CA ALA A 292 -6.22 -4.09 -15.85
C ALA A 292 -6.56 -3.93 -17.34
N ALA A 293 -5.99 -2.92 -18.01
CA ALA A 293 -6.16 -2.71 -19.45
C ALA A 293 -5.74 -3.94 -20.26
N GLN A 294 -4.59 -4.51 -19.90
CA GLN A 294 -4.04 -5.69 -20.56
C GLN A 294 -4.89 -6.93 -20.27
N ALA A 295 -5.34 -7.11 -19.03
CA ALA A 295 -6.18 -8.24 -18.62
C ALA A 295 -7.51 -8.30 -19.39
N VAL A 296 -8.14 -7.15 -19.64
CA VAL A 296 -9.39 -7.05 -20.41
C VAL A 296 -9.24 -7.54 -21.86
N LEU A 297 -8.02 -7.52 -22.43
CA LEU A 297 -7.76 -8.01 -23.78
C LEU A 297 -7.33 -9.47 -23.85
N LEU A 298 -7.05 -10.11 -22.70
CA LEU A 298 -6.61 -11.50 -22.69
C LEU A 298 -7.79 -12.41 -23.07
N PRO A 299 -7.62 -13.39 -23.97
CA PRO A 299 -8.62 -14.42 -24.12
C PRO A 299 -8.73 -15.21 -22.80
N SER A 300 -9.92 -15.73 -22.47
CA SER A 300 -10.04 -16.71 -21.39
C SER A 300 -9.07 -17.85 -21.67
N PRO A 301 -8.13 -18.16 -20.77
CA PRO A 301 -7.18 -19.24 -21.01
C PRO A 301 -7.94 -20.55 -21.23
N VAL A 302 -7.49 -21.31 -22.23
CA VAL A 302 -8.13 -22.59 -22.59
C VAL A 302 -7.72 -23.69 -21.59
N ASP A 303 -6.66 -23.48 -20.81
CA ASP A 303 -6.04 -24.48 -19.95
C ASP A 303 -5.52 -23.84 -18.64
N TYR A 304 -6.15 -24.19 -17.50
CA TYR A 304 -5.64 -24.00 -16.12
C TYR A 304 -5.53 -22.60 -15.53
N GLU A 305 -6.25 -21.62 -16.03
CA GLU A 305 -6.37 -20.33 -15.35
C GLU A 305 -7.85 -20.01 -15.29
N GLY A 306 -8.33 -19.44 -14.18
CA GLY A 306 -9.76 -19.20 -13.98
C GLY A 306 -10.43 -18.48 -15.16
N PRO A 307 -11.78 -18.45 -15.21
CA PRO A 307 -12.48 -17.70 -16.24
C PRO A 307 -11.94 -16.26 -16.28
N ASN A 308 -11.48 -15.79 -17.45
CA ASN A 308 -11.13 -14.39 -17.58
C ASN A 308 -12.41 -13.55 -17.53
N ASN A 309 -12.75 -13.12 -16.32
CA ASN A 309 -13.89 -12.25 -16.08
C ASN A 309 -13.52 -10.76 -16.18
N ALA A 310 -12.29 -10.39 -16.52
CA ALA A 310 -11.86 -9.00 -16.48
C ALA A 310 -12.73 -8.06 -17.32
N SER A 311 -13.04 -8.41 -18.57
CA SER A 311 -13.90 -7.58 -19.43
C SER A 311 -15.31 -7.46 -18.86
N LEU A 312 -15.87 -8.55 -18.33
CA LEU A 312 -17.21 -8.57 -17.73
C LEU A 312 -17.24 -7.71 -16.47
N VAL A 313 -16.27 -7.92 -15.58
CA VAL A 313 -16.10 -7.19 -14.34
C VAL A 313 -16.00 -5.71 -14.65
N VAL A 314 -15.03 -5.27 -15.47
CA VAL A 314 -14.88 -3.85 -15.87
C VAL A 314 -16.17 -3.23 -16.40
N GLN A 315 -16.93 -3.95 -17.25
CA GLN A 315 -18.21 -3.46 -17.75
C GLN A 315 -19.25 -3.29 -16.65
N GLN A 316 -19.40 -4.26 -15.75
CA GLN A 316 -20.31 -4.16 -14.60
C GLN A 316 -19.91 -3.00 -13.69
N GLN A 317 -18.60 -2.81 -13.46
CA GLN A 317 -18.03 -1.76 -12.63
C GLN A 317 -18.38 -0.37 -13.17
N ILE A 318 -18.16 -0.16 -14.48
CA ILE A 318 -18.48 1.10 -15.17
C ILE A 318 -20.00 1.38 -15.11
N GLN A 319 -20.81 0.35 -15.30
CA GLN A 319 -22.27 0.49 -15.23
C GLN A 319 -22.73 0.89 -13.82
N ALA A 320 -22.19 0.26 -12.78
CA ALA A 320 -22.56 0.57 -11.41
C ALA A 320 -22.16 2.00 -11.00
N ILE A 321 -20.99 2.49 -11.46
CA ILE A 321 -20.60 3.91 -11.33
C ILE A 321 -21.61 4.82 -12.03
N ALA A 322 -22.04 4.47 -13.24
CA ALA A 322 -23.04 5.24 -13.99
C ALA A 322 -24.41 5.27 -13.30
N ASP A 323 -24.76 4.21 -12.57
CA ASP A 323 -25.99 4.10 -11.79
C ASP A 323 -25.91 4.79 -10.41
N GLY A 324 -24.74 5.34 -10.06
CA GLY A 324 -24.51 6.05 -8.80
C GLY A 324 -24.38 5.13 -7.58
N ASP A 325 -24.21 3.83 -7.80
CA ASP A 325 -23.76 2.92 -6.76
C ASP A 325 -22.25 3.16 -6.56
N PHE A 326 -21.76 3.18 -5.33
CA PHE A 326 -20.33 3.41 -5.02
C PHE A 326 -19.82 2.45 -3.94
N ASN A 327 -20.59 1.39 -3.63
CA ASN A 327 -20.30 0.45 -2.57
C ASN A 327 -19.06 -0.40 -2.87
N ALA A 328 -18.23 -0.67 -1.85
CA ALA A 328 -16.96 -1.41 -1.97
C ALA A 328 -17.06 -2.82 -2.56
N LEU A 329 -18.24 -3.45 -2.45
CA LEU A 329 -18.51 -4.80 -2.94
C LEU A 329 -19.23 -4.84 -4.29
N GLU A 330 -19.95 -3.77 -4.64
CA GLU A 330 -20.81 -3.72 -5.83
C GLU A 330 -20.34 -2.72 -6.88
N VAL A 331 -19.50 -1.74 -6.49
CA VAL A 331 -18.95 -0.70 -7.38
C VAL A 331 -17.44 -0.51 -7.20
N PRO A 332 -16.64 -1.18 -8.02
CA PRO A 332 -15.86 -2.29 -7.51
C PRO A 332 -14.35 -2.08 -7.78
N TRP A 333 -13.54 -3.11 -7.59
CA TRP A 333 -12.07 -3.20 -7.73
C TRP A 333 -11.37 -2.38 -8.84
N TYR A 334 -12.05 -2.06 -9.93
CA TYR A 334 -11.62 -1.35 -11.15
C TYR A 334 -11.50 0.16 -10.98
N VAL A 335 -11.72 0.72 -9.79
CA VAL A 335 -11.24 2.08 -9.52
C VAL A 335 -9.77 1.98 -9.10
N PRO A 336 -8.80 2.38 -9.94
CA PRO A 336 -7.40 2.06 -9.68
C PRO A 336 -6.82 2.86 -8.52
N THR A 337 -7.35 4.05 -8.23
CA THR A 337 -7.04 4.82 -7.02
C THR A 337 -7.47 4.07 -5.75
N ARG A 338 -8.58 3.33 -5.82
CA ARG A 338 -9.04 2.44 -4.75
C ARG A 338 -8.20 1.18 -4.62
N SER A 339 -7.73 0.63 -5.74
CA SER A 339 -6.83 -0.54 -5.74
C SER A 339 -5.40 -0.20 -5.32
N ALA A 340 -4.94 1.04 -5.51
CA ALA A 340 -3.64 1.49 -5.00
C ALA A 340 -3.59 1.56 -3.46
N LYS A 341 -4.75 1.70 -2.79
CA LYS A 341 -4.86 1.69 -1.32
C LYS A 341 -4.76 0.29 -0.72
N THR A 342 -4.83 -0.78 -1.51
CA THR A 342 -4.83 -2.16 -1.01
C THR A 342 -3.60 -2.42 -0.13
N PHE A 343 -3.82 -3.05 1.03
CA PHE A 343 -2.84 -3.27 2.10
C PHE A 343 -2.29 -2.01 2.80
N HIS A 344 -2.80 -0.82 2.50
CA HIS A 344 -2.51 0.37 3.32
C HIS A 344 -3.40 0.40 4.58
N PRO A 345 -2.91 1.00 5.67
CA PRO A 345 -3.72 1.22 6.86
C PRO A 345 -4.96 2.10 6.59
N ARG A 346 -6.11 1.63 7.06
CA ARG A 346 -7.34 2.42 7.28
C ARG A 346 -7.15 3.37 8.47
N THR A 347 -8.05 4.31 8.71
CA THR A 347 -7.94 5.34 9.77
C THR A 347 -7.58 4.76 11.14
N ARG A 348 -8.16 3.63 11.57
CA ARG A 348 -7.79 3.02 12.85
C ARG A 348 -6.35 2.51 12.89
N GLY A 349 -5.89 1.92 11.78
CA GLY A 349 -4.49 1.52 11.63
C GLY A 349 -3.56 2.73 11.60
N GLN A 350 -3.94 3.82 10.91
CA GLN A 350 -3.18 5.08 10.91
C GLN A 350 -3.08 5.68 12.32
N ASN A 351 -4.17 5.63 13.10
CA ASN A 351 -4.15 6.05 14.50
C ASN A 351 -3.20 5.20 15.35
N ALA A 352 -3.06 3.89 15.06
CA ALA A 352 -2.09 3.06 15.75
C ALA A 352 -0.64 3.52 15.48
N TYR A 353 -0.30 3.88 14.24
CA TYR A 353 0.99 4.50 13.93
C TYR A 353 1.20 5.82 14.68
N MET A 354 0.18 6.68 14.70
CA MET A 354 0.23 7.95 15.42
C MET A 354 0.52 7.75 16.90
N LEU A 355 -0.21 6.85 17.57
CA LEU A 355 -0.02 6.56 19.00
C LEU A 355 1.39 6.03 19.28
N LEU A 356 1.90 5.13 18.43
CA LEU A 356 3.26 4.60 18.57
C LEU A 356 4.34 5.68 18.40
N ILE A 357 4.14 6.64 17.50
CA ILE A 357 5.05 7.79 17.34
C ILE A 357 5.00 8.70 18.57
N MET A 358 3.81 8.93 19.13
CA MET A 358 3.63 9.78 20.31
C MET A 358 4.22 9.19 21.59
N ASP A 359 4.27 7.86 21.69
CA ASP A 359 4.79 7.13 22.84
C ASP A 359 6.32 6.86 22.79
N ALA A 360 6.98 7.20 21.67
CA ALA A 360 8.41 6.95 21.41
C ALA A 360 9.30 8.18 21.68
#